data_AF-A0A0J0YIA8-F1
#
_entry.id   AF-A0A0J0YIA8-F1
#
_cell.length_a   1.000
_cell.length_b   1.000
_cell.length_c   1.000
_cell.angle_alpha   90.00
_cell.angle_beta   90.00
_cell.angle_gamma   90.00
#
_symmetry.space_group_name_H-M   'P 1'
#
loop_
_entity.id
_entity.type
_entity.pdbx_description
1 polymer ?
#
loop_
_entity_poly.entity_id
_entity_poly.type
_entity_poly.pdbx_seq_one_letter_code
_entity_poly.pdbx_strand_id
1 'polypeptide(L)'
;MEVLVGARSAQHLAQLRGLLARTKLIPIIAQDYDQAAALYRTCRGNGETVRRLIDCLIASVAIRLDAPVLHADADFAALAREGSRSDRGHTC
;
A
#
# COMPACT_ATOMS: atom_id res chain seq x y z
N MET A 1 3.28 -10.65 -3.35
CA MET A 1 3.50 -10.89 -4.79
C MET A 1 4.85 -10.37 -5.23
N GLU A 2 5.10 -9.06 -5.12
CA GLU A 2 6.29 -8.39 -5.67
C GLU A 2 7.63 -8.98 -5.20
N VAL A 3 7.78 -9.24 -3.90
CA VAL A 3 9.01 -9.88 -3.35
C VAL A 3 9.28 -11.25 -3.99
N LEU A 4 8.24 -12.07 -4.18
CA LEU A 4 8.38 -13.43 -4.71
C LEU A 4 8.71 -13.43 -6.21
N VAL A 5 8.23 -12.43 -6.95
CA VAL A 5 8.56 -12.25 -8.38
C VAL A 5 10.06 -11.99 -8.57
N GLY A 6 10.73 -11.39 -7.60
CA GLY A 6 12.19 -11.20 -7.60
C GLY A 6 13.01 -12.46 -7.34
N ALA A 7 12.38 -13.63 -7.14
CA ALA A 7 13.10 -14.88 -6.96
C ALA A 7 13.85 -15.28 -8.24
N ARG A 8 15.08 -15.78 -8.08
CA ARG A 8 16.00 -16.13 -9.18
C ARG A 8 16.08 -17.64 -9.43
N SER A 9 15.50 -18.42 -8.52
CA SER A 9 15.44 -19.88 -8.54
C SER A 9 14.36 -20.37 -7.57
N ALA A 10 14.00 -21.65 -7.66
CA ALA A 10 13.07 -22.28 -6.72
C ALA A 10 13.60 -22.25 -5.27
N GLN A 11 14.91 -22.45 -5.09
CA GLN A 11 15.55 -22.37 -3.77
C GLN A 11 15.47 -20.94 -3.20
N HIS A 12 15.75 -19.92 -4.01
CA HIS A 12 15.63 -18.52 -3.59
C HIS A 12 14.18 -18.19 -3.22
N LEU A 13 13.20 -18.68 -3.98
CA LEU A 13 11.77 -18.51 -3.66
C LEU A 13 11.40 -19.10 -2.30
N ALA A 14 11.89 -20.32 -1.99
CA ALA A 14 11.64 -20.96 -0.70
C ALA A 14 12.25 -20.15 0.47
N GLN A 15 13.46 -19.61 0.29
CA GLN A 15 14.09 -18.74 1.29
C GLN A 15 13.28 -17.47 1.54
N LEU A 16 12.85 -16.78 0.47
CA LEU A 16 12.02 -15.57 0.59
C LEU A 16 10.69 -15.86 1.30
N ARG A 17 10.02 -16.97 0.99
CA ARG A 17 8.81 -17.40 1.71
C ARG A 17 9.08 -17.62 3.20
N GLY A 18 10.18 -18.27 3.54
CA GLY A 18 10.57 -18.50 4.94
C GLY A 18 10.85 -17.20 5.70
N LEU A 19 11.43 -16.18 5.04
CA LEU A 19 11.63 -14.86 5.64
C LEU A 19 10.30 -14.12 5.85
N LEU A 20 9.43 -14.09 4.84
CA LEU A 20 8.13 -13.40 4.93
C LEU A 20 7.21 -14.03 5.98
N ALA A 21 7.29 -15.36 6.17
CA ALA A 21 6.53 -16.08 7.19
C ALA A 21 6.87 -15.68 8.63
N ARG A 22 7.96 -14.93 8.87
CA ARG A 22 8.32 -14.39 10.19
C ARG A 22 7.55 -13.12 10.55
N THR A 23 6.80 -12.57 9.60
CA THR A 23 6.03 -11.33 9.78
C THR A 23 4.54 -11.64 9.86
N LYS A 24 3.77 -10.72 10.45
CA LYS A 24 2.31 -10.82 10.47
C LYS A 24 1.75 -10.49 9.09
N LEU A 25 1.05 -11.44 8.47
CA LEU A 25 0.29 -11.17 7.25
C LEU A 25 -0.99 -10.42 7.61
N ILE A 26 -1.17 -9.25 7.00
CA ILE A 26 -2.38 -8.47 7.12
C ILE A 26 -3.30 -8.79 5.92
N PRO A 27 -4.57 -9.19 6.15
CA PRO A 27 -5.50 -9.43 5.07
C PRO A 27 -5.94 -8.11 4.41
N ILE A 28 -6.04 -8.16 3.09
CA ILE A 28 -6.71 -7.14 2.28
C ILE A 28 -8.20 -7.49 2.26
N ILE A 29 -9.05 -6.49 2.48
CA ILE A 29 -10.52 -6.63 2.41
C ILE A 29 -11.07 -5.83 1.24
N ALA A 30 -12.33 -6.09 0.85
CA ALA A 30 -12.97 -5.44 -0.30
C ALA A 30 -12.89 -3.91 -0.25
N GLN A 31 -13.11 -3.32 0.93
CA GLN A 31 -13.03 -1.88 1.16
C GLN A 31 -11.67 -1.27 0.79
N ASP A 32 -10.58 -2.04 0.92
CA ASP A 32 -9.24 -1.54 0.66
C ASP A 32 -9.05 -1.21 -0.83
N TYR A 33 -9.71 -1.95 -1.72
CA TYR A 33 -9.65 -1.72 -3.16
C TYR A 33 -10.37 -0.44 -3.57
N ASP A 34 -11.57 -0.19 -3.01
CA ASP A 34 -12.33 1.02 -3.28
C ASP A 34 -11.59 2.26 -2.78
N GLN A 35 -11.03 2.17 -1.56
CA GLN A 35 -10.20 3.22 -0.98
C GLN A 35 -8.92 3.46 -1.77
N ALA A 36 -8.24 2.41 -2.24
CA ALA A 36 -7.07 2.55 -3.11
C ALA A 36 -7.40 3.27 -4.42
N ALA A 37 -8.54 2.93 -5.04
CA ALA A 37 -9.01 3.61 -6.25
C ALA A 37 -9.36 5.08 -5.98
N ALA A 38 -9.97 5.38 -4.82
CA ALA A 38 -10.24 6.76 -4.41
C ALA A 38 -8.95 7.56 -4.22
N LEU A 39 -7.98 7.02 -3.47
CA LEU A 39 -6.66 7.64 -3.25
C LEU A 39 -5.97 7.96 -4.59
N TYR A 40 -5.91 6.98 -5.49
CA TYR A 40 -5.30 7.18 -6.81
C TYR A 40 -5.96 8.31 -7.60
N ARG A 41 -7.30 8.35 -7.65
CA ARG A 41 -8.04 9.40 -8.37
C ARG A 41 -7.79 10.78 -7.76
N THR A 42 -7.77 10.87 -6.43
CA THR A 42 -7.51 12.13 -5.71
C THR A 42 -6.10 12.64 -5.99
N CYS A 43 -5.08 11.80 -5.84
CA CYS A 43 -3.69 12.18 -6.15
C CYS A 43 -3.58 12.67 -7.59
N ARG A 44 -4.13 11.91 -8.55
CA ARG A 44 -4.10 12.28 -9.98
C ARG A 44 -4.82 13.61 -10.25
N GLY A 45 -5.96 13.85 -9.60
CA GLY A 45 -6.70 15.11 -9.70
C GLY A 45 -5.90 16.32 -9.18
N ASN A 46 -5.04 16.09 -8.19
CA ASN A 46 -4.16 17.11 -7.59
C ASN A 46 -2.82 17.27 -8.34
N GLY A 47 -2.61 16.58 -9.46
CA GLY A 47 -1.37 16.61 -10.24
C GLY A 47 -0.25 15.72 -9.69
N GLU A 48 -0.49 14.96 -8.62
CA GLU A 48 0.44 13.99 -8.06
C GLU A 48 0.11 12.60 -8.63
N THR A 49 0.92 12.08 -9.55
CA THR A 49 0.66 10.75 -10.13
C THR A 49 1.40 9.67 -9.35
N VAL A 50 0.66 8.83 -8.63
CA VAL A 50 1.21 7.60 -8.03
C VAL A 50 1.51 6.62 -9.16
N ARG A 51 2.73 6.08 -9.20
CA ARG A 51 3.20 5.26 -10.33
C ARG A 51 2.61 3.86 -10.32
N ARG A 52 2.20 3.34 -9.16
CA ARG A 52 1.71 1.96 -9.01
C ARG A 52 0.45 1.89 -8.16
N LEU A 53 -0.58 1.23 -8.68
CA LEU A 53 -1.84 0.98 -7.95
C LEU A 53 -1.64 0.14 -6.68
N ILE A 54 -0.59 -0.69 -6.65
CA ILE A 54 -0.26 -1.48 -5.46
C ILE A 54 0.14 -0.60 -4.28
N ASP A 55 0.76 0.57 -4.52
CA ASP A 55 1.15 1.50 -3.47
C ASP A 55 -0.09 2.16 -2.86
N CYS A 56 -1.10 2.50 -3.69
CA CYS A 56 -2.40 2.93 -3.20
C CYS A 56 -3.10 1.86 -2.36
N LEU A 57 -2.97 0.58 -2.73
CA LEU A 57 -3.54 -0.52 -1.96
C LEU A 57 -2.83 -0.73 -0.62
N ILE A 58 -1.49 -0.64 -0.60
CA ILE A 58 -0.71 -0.68 0.63
C ILE A 58 -1.08 0.49 1.55
N ALA A 59 -1.17 1.70 1.01
CA ALA A 59 -1.56 2.89 1.78
C ALA A 59 -3.00 2.78 2.32
N SER A 60 -3.92 2.24 1.54
CA SER A 60 -5.31 1.99 1.95
C SER A 60 -5.39 1.06 3.17
N VAL A 61 -4.67 -0.07 3.13
CA VAL A 61 -4.58 -1.00 4.27
C VAL A 61 -3.95 -0.32 5.49
N ALA A 62 -2.89 0.48 5.28
CA ALA A 62 -2.19 1.18 6.34
C ALA A 62 -3.07 2.23 7.04
N ILE A 63 -3.82 3.01 6.27
CA ILE A 63 -4.79 3.99 6.79
C ILE A 63 -5.88 3.28 7.59
N ARG A 64 -6.46 2.20 7.07
CA ARG A 64 -7.51 1.44 7.79
C ARG A 64 -7.02 0.89 9.13
N LEU A 65 -5.75 0.52 9.23
CA LEU A 65 -5.16 -0.05 10.43
C LEU A 65 -4.49 0.97 11.34
N ASP A 66 -4.51 2.25 10.98
CA ASP A 66 -3.74 3.31 11.65
C ASP A 66 -2.27 2.90 11.87
N ALA A 67 -1.67 2.37 10.80
CA ALA A 67 -0.32 1.81 10.83
C ALA A 67 0.64 2.64 9.98
N PRO A 68 1.84 2.97 10.48
CA PRO A 68 2.85 3.64 9.67
C PRO A 68 3.39 2.70 8.58
N VAL A 69 3.65 3.25 7.39
CA VAL A 69 4.29 2.52 6.30
C VAL A 69 5.79 2.78 6.31
N LEU A 70 6.60 1.73 6.42
CA LEU A 70 8.03 1.81 6.15
C LEU A 70 8.27 1.74 4.64
N HIS A 71 8.82 2.80 4.05
CA HIS A 71 9.06 2.88 2.60
C HIS A 71 10.38 3.56 2.25
N ALA A 72 10.84 3.32 1.02
CA ALA A 72 11.94 4.03 0.37
C ALA A 72 11.53 4.57 -1.02
N ASP A 73 10.22 4.75 -1.22
CA ASP A 73 9.61 5.24 -2.47
C ASP A 73 8.93 6.60 -2.23
N ALA A 74 9.22 7.59 -3.09
CA ALA A 74 8.67 8.95 -2.98
C ALA A 74 7.13 9.02 -3.14
N ASP A 75 6.51 8.02 -3.75
CA ASP A 75 5.07 7.99 -4.00
C ASP A 75 4.27 7.91 -2.69
N PHE A 76 4.83 7.29 -1.64
CA PHE A 76 4.19 7.26 -0.32
C PHE A 76 4.16 8.64 0.34
N ALA A 77 5.04 9.57 -0.02
CA ALA A 77 4.96 10.94 0.47
C ALA A 77 3.74 11.68 -0.11
N ALA A 78 3.41 11.45 -1.38
CA ALA A 78 2.19 11.94 -2.00
C ALA A 78 0.95 11.33 -1.33
N LEU A 79 0.95 10.00 -1.14
CA LEU A 79 -0.15 9.28 -0.48
C LEU A 79 -0.38 9.74 0.97
N ALA A 80 0.68 10.05 1.73
CA ALA A 80 0.57 10.54 3.11
C ALA A 80 -0.17 11.90 3.19
N ARG A 81 0.04 12.79 2.20
CA ARG A 81 -0.66 14.09 2.15
C ARG A 81 -2.17 13.93 1.98
N GLU A 82 -2.60 12.95 1.20
CA GLU A 82 -4.02 12.65 0.99
C GLU A 82 -4.63 11.82 2.12
N GLY A 83 -3.91 10.84 2.67
CA GLY A 83 -4.39 10.04 3.81
C GLY A 83 -4.73 10.91 5.03
N SER A 84 -3.90 11.92 5.32
CA SER A 84 -4.11 12.91 6.38
C SER A 84 -5.33 13.82 6.17
N ARG A 85 -5.81 13.93 4.92
CA ARG A 85 -7.00 14.72 4.58
C ARG A 85 -8.28 13.91 4.72
N SER A 86 -8.21 12.60 4.43
CA SER A 86 -9.36 11.68 4.53
C SER A 86 -9.81 11.48 5.99
N ASP A 87 -8.88 11.48 6.94
CA ASP A 87 -9.16 11.32 8.37
C ASP A 87 -9.95 12.50 8.99
N ARG A 88 -9.96 13.67 8.30
CA ARG A 88 -10.77 14.83 8.67
C ARG A 88 -12.17 14.85 8.05
N GLY A 89 -12.53 13.82 7.28
CA GLY A 89 -13.78 13.75 6.50
C GLY A 89 -14.82 12.73 6.98
N HIS A 90 -14.54 11.92 8.01
CA HIS A 90 -15.47 10.92 8.53
C HIS A 90 -16.33 11.44 9.69
N THR A 91 -16.97 12.60 9.50
CA THR A 91 -18.17 13.00 10.24
C THR A 91 -19.26 13.37 9.24
N CYS A 92 -19.99 12.36 8.77
CA CYS A 92 -21.34 12.49 8.21
C CYS A 92 -22.17 11.34 8.77
#